data_AF-A0A150J5X3-F1
#
_entry.id   AF-A0A150J5X3-F1
#
_cell.length_a   1.000
_cell.length_b   1.000
_cell.length_c   1.000
_cell.angle_alpha   90.00
_cell.angle_beta   90.00
_cell.angle_gamma   90.00
#
_symmetry.space_group_name_H-M   'P 1'
#
loop_
_entity.id
_entity.type
_entity.pdbx_description
1 polymer ?
#
loop_
_entity_poly.entity_id
_entity_poly.type
_entity_poly.pdbx_seq_one_letter_code
_entity_poly.pdbx_strand_id
1 'polypeptide(L)'
;MKLSQEEIDQFIRLYKSLLIYAKQKNKGFNKLSKEKRMYKDEWLNLRDILANNMTIIDEYINENPYNLKSEELNIIKQWKNGIYSNFFIIEYENEYTVMYDNQSGKSYAVMSLNDPISEFIEYIPSYVRTFLLPFKGKIVYDGLINTDNVIFVGSTLKSIMSMYKKSIAKYGLIKSFDEKINEHSDEELLKFYLKTKSNLDNYYDEIEDIIVKNPSLEYIFHKEIGRINSRKIKSKLKDNGVKGFFAILTDTVVASASNKSDLNKRIEEVVPNEKRNWIHIFNI
;
A
#
# COMPACT_ATOMS: atom_id res chain seq x y z
N MET A 1 3.99 -16.06 -8.38
CA MET A 1 2.94 -16.92 -7.82
C MET A 1 1.58 -16.55 -8.40
N LYS A 2 1.03 -17.38 -9.28
CA LYS A 2 -0.40 -17.37 -9.66
C LYS A 2 -1.12 -18.51 -8.93
N LEU A 3 -2.45 -18.46 -8.81
CA LEU A 3 -3.23 -19.59 -8.31
C LEU A 3 -3.27 -20.69 -9.39
N SER A 4 -3.23 -21.97 -9.01
CA SER A 4 -3.53 -23.06 -9.95
C SER A 4 -5.01 -23.12 -10.25
N GLN A 5 -5.40 -23.77 -11.36
CA GLN A 5 -6.81 -23.96 -11.67
C GLN A 5 -7.54 -24.75 -10.57
N GLU A 6 -6.90 -25.75 -9.95
CA GLU A 6 -7.51 -26.47 -8.83
C GLU A 6 -7.71 -25.57 -7.60
N GLU A 7 -6.78 -24.65 -7.33
CA GLU A 7 -6.91 -23.67 -6.26
C GLU A 7 -8.09 -22.73 -6.50
N ILE A 8 -8.24 -22.25 -7.74
CA ILE A 8 -9.33 -21.36 -8.15
C ILE A 8 -10.68 -22.08 -8.03
N ASP A 9 -10.80 -23.29 -8.57
CA ASP A 9 -12.02 -24.09 -8.52
C ASP A 9 -12.41 -24.42 -7.08
N GLN A 10 -11.43 -24.72 -6.22
CA GLN A 10 -11.65 -24.92 -4.80
C GLN A 10 -12.22 -23.65 -4.15
N PHE A 11 -11.59 -22.50 -4.37
CA PHE A 11 -12.06 -21.23 -3.81
C PHE A 11 -13.49 -20.92 -4.25
N ILE A 12 -13.76 -20.96 -5.56
CA ILE A 12 -15.07 -20.64 -6.13
C ILE A 12 -16.15 -21.58 -5.57
N ARG A 13 -15.86 -22.89 -5.48
CA ARG A 13 -16.82 -23.85 -4.92
C ARG A 13 -17.14 -23.55 -3.46
N LEU A 14 -16.12 -23.34 -2.62
CA LEU A 14 -16.30 -23.05 -1.21
C LEU A 14 -17.06 -21.73 -1.01
N TYR A 15 -16.66 -20.68 -1.72
CA TYR A 15 -17.26 -19.36 -1.56
C TYR A 15 -18.73 -19.35 -2.02
N LYS A 16 -19.01 -19.98 -3.17
CA LYS A 16 -20.37 -20.15 -3.66
C LYS A 16 -21.26 -20.94 -2.70
N SER A 17 -20.74 -22.01 -2.10
CA SER A 17 -21.50 -22.81 -1.12
C SER A 17 -21.88 -22.00 0.13
N LEU A 18 -20.97 -21.15 0.61
CA LEU A 18 -21.22 -20.24 1.73
C LEU A 18 -22.28 -19.18 1.40
N LEU A 19 -22.22 -18.56 0.22
CA LEU A 19 -23.24 -17.58 -0.20
C LEU A 19 -24.63 -18.23 -0.36
N ILE A 20 -24.70 -19.44 -0.92
CA ILE A 20 -25.97 -20.17 -1.02
C ILE A 20 -26.54 -20.48 0.37
N TYR A 21 -25.68 -20.84 1.33
CA TYR A 21 -26.10 -21.02 2.71
C TYR A 21 -26.63 -19.71 3.33
N ALA A 22 -25.91 -18.60 3.13
CA ALA A 22 -26.37 -17.28 3.58
C ALA A 22 -27.76 -16.92 3.01
N LYS A 23 -28.03 -17.28 1.74
CA LYS A 23 -29.35 -17.14 1.11
C LYS A 23 -30.44 -17.90 1.88
N GLN A 24 -30.16 -19.15 2.29
CA GLN A 24 -31.14 -19.99 2.99
C GLN A 24 -31.48 -19.47 4.39
N LYS A 25 -30.49 -18.90 5.10
CA LYS A 25 -30.70 -18.32 6.44
C LYS A 25 -31.46 -16.99 6.40
N ASN A 26 -31.36 -16.24 5.31
CA ASN A 26 -32.01 -14.94 5.19
C ASN A 26 -33.42 -15.05 4.57
N LYS A 27 -34.46 -15.06 5.42
CA LYS A 27 -35.87 -15.19 4.99
C LYS A 27 -36.33 -14.12 3.97
N GLY A 28 -35.66 -12.95 3.93
CA GLY A 28 -35.94 -11.89 2.95
C GLY A 28 -35.54 -12.23 1.51
N PHE A 29 -34.64 -13.21 1.33
CA PHE A 29 -34.14 -13.65 0.02
C PHE A 29 -35.02 -14.70 -0.67
N ASN A 30 -36.08 -15.18 -0.02
CA ASN A 30 -37.06 -16.09 -0.63
C ASN A 30 -37.86 -15.45 -1.80
N LYS A 31 -37.73 -14.13 -2.01
CA LYS A 31 -38.26 -13.40 -3.17
C LYS A 31 -37.32 -13.35 -4.38
N LEU A 32 -36.04 -13.69 -4.22
CA LEU A 32 -35.11 -13.75 -5.34
C LEU A 32 -35.40 -14.94 -6.25
N SER A 33 -34.88 -14.88 -7.47
CA SER A 33 -35.23 -15.81 -8.54
C SER A 33 -35.19 -17.27 -8.07
N LYS A 34 -36.28 -18.01 -8.36
CA LYS A 34 -36.33 -19.48 -8.24
C LYS A 34 -35.64 -20.17 -9.42
N GLU A 35 -35.08 -19.39 -10.34
CA GLU A 35 -34.41 -19.86 -11.54
C GLU A 35 -33.09 -20.55 -11.19
N LYS A 36 -32.64 -21.49 -12.04
CA LYS A 36 -31.39 -22.24 -11.84
C LYS A 36 -30.13 -21.35 -11.86
N ARG A 37 -30.21 -20.10 -12.32
CA ARG A 37 -29.08 -19.16 -12.40
C ARG A 37 -29.41 -17.89 -11.63
N MET A 38 -28.50 -17.51 -10.74
CA MET A 38 -28.54 -16.23 -10.03
C MET A 38 -27.87 -15.14 -10.86
N TYR A 39 -28.49 -13.96 -10.91
CA TYR A 39 -27.94 -12.77 -11.58
C TYR A 39 -26.80 -12.15 -10.76
N LYS A 40 -25.93 -11.34 -11.40
CA LYS A 40 -24.80 -10.66 -10.74
C LYS A 40 -25.24 -9.90 -9.48
N ASP A 41 -26.32 -9.13 -9.56
CA ASP A 41 -26.82 -8.33 -8.44
C ASP A 41 -27.27 -9.19 -7.25
N GLU A 42 -27.80 -10.38 -7.51
CA GLU A 42 -28.18 -11.30 -6.43
C GLU A 42 -26.94 -11.82 -5.68
N TRP A 43 -25.84 -12.12 -6.39
CA TRP A 43 -24.56 -12.49 -5.77
C TRP A 43 -23.97 -11.34 -4.96
N LEU A 44 -24.02 -10.12 -5.50
CA LEU A 44 -23.57 -8.91 -4.80
C LEU A 44 -24.33 -8.70 -3.49
N ASN A 45 -25.66 -8.86 -3.51
CA ASN A 45 -26.46 -8.70 -2.30
C ASN A 45 -26.19 -9.82 -1.27
N LEU A 46 -25.93 -11.06 -1.71
CA LEU A 46 -25.54 -12.15 -0.80
C LEU A 46 -24.18 -11.89 -0.14
N ARG A 47 -23.20 -11.42 -0.92
CA ARG A 47 -21.89 -11.01 -0.39
C ARG A 47 -22.07 -9.92 0.67
N ASP A 48 -22.90 -8.92 0.39
CA ASP A 48 -23.13 -7.81 1.32
C ASP A 48 -23.77 -8.29 2.63
N ILE A 49 -24.69 -9.26 2.59
CA ILE A 49 -25.23 -9.91 3.79
C ILE A 49 -24.13 -10.63 4.57
N LEU A 50 -23.33 -11.44 3.88
CA LEU A 50 -22.24 -12.19 4.50
C LEU A 50 -21.25 -11.24 5.19
N ALA A 51 -20.86 -10.15 4.50
CA ALA A 51 -19.92 -9.18 5.03
C ALA A 51 -20.49 -8.39 6.23
N ASN A 52 -21.79 -8.11 6.24
CA ASN A 52 -22.46 -7.43 7.35
C ASN A 52 -22.76 -8.37 8.54
N ASN A 53 -22.77 -9.68 8.32
CA ASN A 53 -23.02 -10.67 9.37
C ASN A 53 -22.09 -11.89 9.26
N MET A 54 -20.89 -11.76 9.82
CA MET A 54 -19.89 -12.83 9.84
C MET A 54 -20.29 -14.04 10.70
N THR A 55 -21.34 -13.98 11.53
CA THR A 55 -21.80 -15.16 12.30
C THR A 55 -22.30 -16.28 11.40
N ILE A 56 -22.73 -15.95 10.17
CA ILE A 56 -23.12 -16.93 9.14
C ILE A 56 -21.98 -17.90 8.84
N ILE A 57 -20.72 -17.44 8.91
CA ILE A 57 -19.55 -18.29 8.70
C ILE A 57 -19.45 -19.34 9.82
N ASP A 58 -19.65 -18.94 11.07
CA ASP A 58 -19.61 -19.86 12.22
C ASP A 58 -20.74 -20.89 12.15
N GLU A 59 -21.96 -20.45 11.81
CA GLU A 59 -23.11 -21.34 11.61
C GLU A 59 -22.86 -22.35 10.47
N TYR A 60 -22.32 -21.87 9.34
CA TYR A 60 -21.99 -22.71 8.19
C TYR A 60 -20.96 -23.80 8.54
N ILE A 61 -19.93 -23.45 9.30
CA ILE A 61 -18.90 -24.38 9.75
C ILE A 61 -19.48 -25.41 10.71
N ASN A 62 -20.32 -24.98 11.65
CA ASN A 62 -20.93 -25.84 12.66
C ASN A 62 -21.95 -26.82 12.07
N GLU A 63 -22.81 -26.35 11.15
CA GLU A 63 -23.81 -27.20 10.50
C GLU A 63 -23.21 -28.08 9.39
N ASN A 64 -22.12 -27.63 8.77
CA ASN A 64 -21.42 -28.29 7.67
C ASN A 64 -22.36 -28.94 6.63
N PRO A 65 -23.28 -28.18 6.02
CA PRO A 65 -24.38 -28.74 5.21
C PRO A 65 -23.91 -29.47 3.94
N TYR A 66 -22.67 -29.26 3.52
CA TYR A 66 -22.06 -29.89 2.34
C TYR A 66 -21.03 -30.97 2.70
N ASN A 67 -20.92 -31.36 3.97
CA ASN A 67 -19.96 -32.36 4.46
C ASN A 67 -18.52 -32.08 4.02
N LEU A 68 -18.10 -30.82 4.13
CA LEU A 68 -16.76 -30.36 3.81
C LEU A 68 -15.72 -30.96 4.75
N LYS A 69 -14.51 -31.15 4.23
CA LYS A 69 -13.37 -31.64 5.00
C LYS A 69 -12.86 -30.55 5.95
N SER A 70 -12.16 -30.95 7.01
CA SER A 70 -11.59 -30.03 8.01
C SER A 70 -10.68 -28.96 7.40
N GLU A 71 -9.91 -29.30 6.36
CA GLU A 71 -9.07 -28.35 5.63
C GLU A 71 -9.89 -27.25 4.94
N GLU A 72 -11.01 -27.62 4.32
CA GLU A 72 -11.91 -26.69 3.63
C GLU A 72 -12.66 -25.81 4.62
N LEU A 73 -13.12 -26.39 5.74
CA LEU A 73 -13.72 -25.64 6.83
C LEU A 73 -12.73 -24.63 7.44
N ASN A 74 -11.44 -25.00 7.53
CA ASN A 74 -10.41 -24.08 7.99
C ASN A 74 -10.19 -22.91 7.03
N ILE A 75 -10.20 -23.15 5.71
CA ILE A 75 -10.16 -22.07 4.70
C ILE A 75 -11.32 -21.09 4.92
N ILE A 76 -12.54 -21.62 5.05
CA ILE A 76 -13.74 -20.78 5.26
C ILE A 76 -13.68 -20.02 6.58
N LYS A 77 -13.15 -20.63 7.63
CA LYS A 77 -12.94 -19.97 8.93
C LYS A 77 -12.02 -18.75 8.81
N GLN A 78 -10.96 -18.83 8.00
CA GLN A 78 -10.03 -17.73 7.80
C GLN A 78 -10.70 -16.52 7.14
N TRP A 79 -11.77 -16.70 6.36
CA TRP A 79 -12.49 -15.60 5.69
C TRP A 79 -13.11 -14.57 6.64
N LYS A 80 -13.25 -14.90 7.93
CA LYS A 80 -13.59 -13.92 8.97
C LYS A 80 -12.56 -12.81 9.15
N ASN A 81 -11.31 -13.06 8.74
CA ASN A 81 -10.22 -12.07 8.75
C ASN A 81 -10.19 -11.23 7.47
N GLY A 82 -11.11 -11.47 6.53
CA GLY A 82 -11.17 -10.72 5.29
C GLY A 82 -11.61 -9.27 5.50
N ILE A 83 -11.40 -8.47 4.46
CA ILE A 83 -11.70 -7.03 4.46
C ILE A 83 -12.71 -6.74 3.35
N TYR A 84 -13.94 -6.39 3.76
CA TYR A 84 -14.93 -5.86 2.85
C TYR A 84 -14.92 -4.34 2.90
N SER A 85 -14.37 -3.70 1.87
CA SER A 85 -14.18 -2.24 1.83
C SER A 85 -14.26 -1.72 0.40
N ASN A 86 -14.07 -0.40 0.26
CA ASN A 86 -13.77 0.22 -1.00
C ASN A 86 -12.25 0.38 -1.13
N PHE A 87 -11.75 0.14 -2.33
CA PHE A 87 -10.34 0.17 -2.67
C PHE A 87 -10.11 1.01 -3.92
N PHE A 88 -8.94 1.61 -4.01
CA PHE A 88 -8.40 2.09 -5.26
C PHE A 88 -7.54 0.98 -5.87
N ILE A 89 -7.86 0.51 -7.07
CA ILE A 89 -6.92 -0.25 -7.89
C ILE A 89 -5.86 0.73 -8.36
N ILE A 90 -4.59 0.47 -8.05
CA ILE A 90 -3.48 1.40 -8.33
C ILE A 90 -2.60 0.92 -9.46
N GLU A 91 -2.33 -0.38 -9.52
CA GLU A 91 -1.32 -0.96 -10.41
C GLU A 91 -1.64 -2.42 -10.70
N TYR A 92 -1.32 -2.85 -11.92
CA TYR A 92 -1.41 -4.24 -12.35
C TYR A 92 0.00 -4.81 -12.46
N GLU A 93 0.26 -5.88 -11.72
CA GLU A 93 1.48 -6.67 -11.82
C GLU A 93 1.18 -7.99 -12.51
N ASN A 94 2.21 -8.67 -13.01
CA ASN A 94 2.06 -9.94 -13.72
C ASN A 94 1.30 -11.02 -12.91
N GLU A 95 1.36 -10.92 -11.58
CA GLU A 95 0.88 -11.95 -10.66
C GLU A 95 -0.27 -11.48 -9.75
N TYR A 96 -0.41 -10.18 -9.52
CA TYR A 96 -1.40 -9.60 -8.60
C TYR A 96 -1.80 -8.20 -9.04
N THR A 97 -2.89 -7.69 -8.44
CA THR A 97 -3.33 -6.30 -8.56
C THR A 97 -3.08 -5.58 -7.25
N VAL A 98 -2.52 -4.37 -7.30
CA VAL A 98 -2.32 -3.55 -6.11
C VAL A 98 -3.60 -2.78 -5.81
N MET A 99 -4.18 -3.05 -4.64
CA MET A 99 -5.37 -2.35 -4.14
C MET A 99 -5.03 -1.55 -2.88
N TYR A 100 -5.30 -0.25 -2.89
CA TYR A 100 -5.14 0.65 -1.75
C TYR A 100 -6.48 0.87 -1.04
N ASP A 101 -6.53 0.58 0.26
CA ASP A 101 -7.67 0.87 1.12
C ASP A 101 -7.46 2.21 1.81
N ASN A 102 -8.28 3.20 1.44
CA ASN A 102 -8.18 4.53 2.02
C ASN A 102 -8.62 4.57 3.50
N GLN A 103 -9.42 3.62 3.97
CA GLN A 103 -9.87 3.59 5.36
C GLN A 103 -8.77 3.10 6.29
N SER A 104 -8.11 2.00 5.94
CA SER A 104 -7.00 1.47 6.75
C SER A 104 -5.65 2.11 6.45
N GLY A 105 -5.51 2.82 5.32
CA GLY A 105 -4.25 3.40 4.87
C GLY A 105 -3.23 2.35 4.41
N LYS A 106 -3.70 1.16 4.03
CA LYS A 106 -2.88 -0.01 3.67
C LYS A 106 -3.05 -0.41 2.21
N SER A 107 -2.05 -1.10 1.67
CA SER A 107 -2.03 -1.58 0.30
C SER A 107 -1.83 -3.09 0.25
N TYR A 108 -2.62 -3.75 -0.59
CA TYR A 108 -2.71 -5.20 -0.67
C TYR A 108 -2.35 -5.70 -2.07
N ALA A 109 -1.58 -6.79 -2.13
CA ALA A 109 -1.33 -7.54 -3.35
C ALA A 109 -2.46 -8.57 -3.52
N VAL A 110 -3.40 -8.29 -4.42
CA VAL A 110 -4.63 -9.06 -4.58
C VAL A 110 -4.52 -9.97 -5.81
N MET A 111 -4.63 -11.27 -5.56
CA MET A 111 -4.63 -12.31 -6.59
C MET A 111 -5.95 -12.33 -7.35
N SER A 112 -5.87 -12.41 -8.67
CA SER A 112 -7.03 -12.71 -9.52
C SER A 112 -7.41 -14.19 -9.39
N LEU A 113 -8.69 -14.50 -9.60
CA LEU A 113 -9.21 -15.87 -9.60
C LEU A 113 -9.11 -16.46 -11.00
N ASN A 114 -10.08 -16.16 -11.88
CA ASN A 114 -10.07 -16.63 -13.27
C ASN A 114 -9.25 -15.70 -14.16
N ASP A 115 -9.87 -14.59 -14.57
CA ASP A 115 -9.27 -13.62 -15.48
C ASP A 115 -8.59 -12.50 -14.67
N PRO A 116 -7.47 -11.95 -15.15
CA PRO A 116 -6.85 -10.76 -14.56
C PRO A 116 -7.83 -9.61 -14.42
N ILE A 117 -7.75 -8.86 -13.32
CA ILE A 117 -8.62 -7.70 -13.07
C ILE A 117 -8.51 -6.65 -14.18
N SER A 118 -7.33 -6.53 -14.79
CA SER A 118 -7.07 -5.64 -15.92
C SER A 118 -7.90 -5.93 -17.17
N GLU A 119 -8.43 -7.15 -17.34
CA GLU A 119 -9.26 -7.48 -18.51
C GLU A 119 -10.65 -6.84 -18.45
N PHE A 120 -11.13 -6.49 -17.25
CA PHE A 120 -12.45 -5.90 -17.06
C PHE A 120 -12.44 -4.53 -16.39
N ILE A 121 -11.29 -4.07 -15.88
CA ILE A 121 -11.08 -2.71 -15.38
C ILE A 121 -9.85 -2.12 -16.07
N GLU A 122 -10.10 -1.31 -17.10
CA GLU A 122 -9.03 -0.76 -17.93
C GLU A 122 -8.30 0.43 -17.28
N TYR A 123 -9.04 1.32 -16.61
CA TYR A 123 -8.50 2.59 -16.13
C TYR A 123 -8.01 2.50 -14.68
N ILE A 124 -6.86 3.12 -14.39
CA ILE A 124 -6.30 3.27 -13.05
C ILE A 124 -5.99 4.75 -12.72
N PRO A 125 -6.15 5.19 -11.46
CA PRO A 125 -6.76 4.43 -10.38
C PRO A 125 -8.27 4.25 -10.61
N SER A 126 -8.81 3.11 -10.19
CA SER A 126 -10.26 2.84 -10.24
C SER A 126 -10.78 2.59 -8.83
N TYR A 127 -11.94 3.17 -8.50
CA TYR A 127 -12.57 3.00 -7.19
C TYR A 127 -13.56 1.85 -7.24
N VAL A 128 -13.27 0.83 -6.43
CA VAL A 128 -13.97 -0.45 -6.47
C VAL A 128 -14.39 -0.91 -5.08
N ARG A 129 -15.52 -1.59 -4.98
CA ARG A 129 -15.94 -2.29 -3.75
C ARG A 129 -15.88 -3.79 -3.98
N THR A 130 -15.13 -4.48 -3.14
CA THR A 130 -14.97 -5.94 -3.19
C THR A 130 -14.62 -6.49 -1.82
N PHE A 131 -14.59 -7.81 -1.69
CA PHE A 131 -14.22 -8.50 -0.47
C PHE A 131 -12.86 -9.18 -0.66
N LEU A 132 -11.84 -8.70 0.05
CA LEU A 132 -10.53 -9.33 0.10
C LEU A 132 -10.52 -10.44 1.14
N LEU A 133 -10.14 -11.64 0.73
CA LEU A 133 -10.22 -12.86 1.53
C LEU A 133 -8.86 -13.55 1.60
N PRO A 134 -8.47 -14.10 2.77
CA PRO A 134 -7.30 -14.96 2.87
C PRO A 134 -7.55 -16.29 2.15
N PHE A 135 -6.58 -16.73 1.36
CA PHE A 135 -6.61 -18.03 0.72
C PHE A 135 -5.19 -18.56 0.53
N LYS A 136 -4.86 -19.64 1.25
CA LYS A 136 -3.55 -20.34 1.17
C LYS A 136 -2.34 -19.39 1.27
N GLY A 137 -2.37 -18.50 2.27
CA GLY A 137 -1.30 -17.52 2.52
C GLY A 137 -1.21 -16.40 1.48
N LYS A 138 -2.24 -16.21 0.66
CA LYS A 138 -2.38 -15.12 -0.32
C LYS A 138 -3.66 -14.33 -0.02
N ILE A 139 -3.77 -13.14 -0.58
CA ILE A 139 -5.01 -12.36 -0.59
C ILE A 139 -5.66 -12.52 -1.96
N VAL A 140 -6.92 -12.96 -1.98
CA VAL A 140 -7.75 -13.02 -3.20
C VAL A 140 -8.91 -12.05 -3.06
N TYR A 141 -9.48 -11.62 -4.18
CA TYR A 141 -10.83 -11.06 -4.15
C TYR A 141 -11.86 -12.18 -4.30
N ASP A 142 -13.11 -11.89 -3.97
CA ASP A 142 -14.21 -12.85 -3.95
C ASP A 142 -14.85 -13.17 -5.32
N GLY A 143 -14.28 -12.67 -6.41
CA GLY A 143 -14.85 -12.78 -7.75
C GLY A 143 -15.91 -11.71 -8.06
N LEU A 144 -16.24 -10.84 -7.09
CA LEU A 144 -17.32 -9.86 -7.20
C LEU A 144 -16.80 -8.44 -6.98
N ILE A 145 -16.81 -7.65 -8.07
CA ILE A 145 -16.40 -6.25 -8.03
C ILE A 145 -17.56 -5.34 -8.44
N ASN A 146 -17.82 -4.35 -7.60
CA ASN A 146 -18.60 -3.16 -7.94
C ASN A 146 -17.62 -2.05 -8.29
N THR A 147 -17.82 -1.40 -9.43
CA THR A 147 -17.01 -0.25 -9.86
C THR A 147 -17.89 0.98 -9.90
N ASP A 148 -17.38 2.09 -9.40
CA ASP A 148 -17.99 3.39 -9.68
C ASP A 148 -17.37 3.95 -10.96
N ASN A 149 -18.20 4.47 -11.87
CA ASN A 149 -17.73 5.07 -13.13
C ASN A 149 -17.20 6.49 -12.87
N VAL A 150 -16.05 6.57 -12.20
CA VAL A 150 -15.38 7.83 -11.84
C VAL A 150 -13.99 7.88 -12.46
N ILE A 151 -13.67 8.98 -13.11
CA ILE A 151 -12.35 9.25 -13.68
C ILE A 151 -11.60 10.21 -12.76
N PHE A 152 -10.45 9.78 -12.23
CA PHE A 152 -9.61 10.60 -11.37
C PHE A 152 -8.54 11.34 -12.17
N VAL A 153 -8.55 12.67 -12.13
CA VAL A 153 -7.61 13.54 -12.86
C VAL A 153 -6.98 14.60 -11.96
N GLY A 154 -5.92 15.23 -12.46
CA GLY A 154 -5.35 16.43 -11.84
C GLY A 154 -4.89 16.23 -10.39
N SER A 155 -5.32 17.12 -9.49
CA SER A 155 -4.97 17.11 -8.07
C SER A 155 -5.48 15.87 -7.33
N THR A 156 -6.68 15.39 -7.67
CA THR A 156 -7.28 14.19 -7.04
C THR A 156 -6.44 12.95 -7.33
N LEU A 157 -6.00 12.76 -8.58
CA LEU A 157 -5.09 11.68 -8.95
C LEU A 157 -3.78 11.76 -8.16
N LYS A 158 -3.18 12.95 -8.07
CA LYS A 158 -1.94 13.15 -7.30
C LYS A 158 -2.12 12.80 -5.82
N SER A 159 -3.25 13.17 -5.23
CA SER A 159 -3.58 12.85 -3.83
C SER A 159 -3.67 11.34 -3.61
N ILE A 160 -4.43 10.63 -4.46
CA ILE A 160 -4.55 9.15 -4.40
C ILE A 160 -3.18 8.48 -4.49
N MET A 161 -2.35 8.91 -5.44
CA MET A 161 -1.01 8.36 -5.60
C MET A 161 -0.08 8.70 -4.41
N SER A 162 -0.27 9.84 -3.76
CA SER A 162 0.47 10.21 -2.55
C SER A 162 0.10 9.30 -1.38
N MET A 163 -1.20 9.10 -1.15
CA MET A 163 -1.71 8.21 -0.10
C MET A 163 -1.24 6.76 -0.30
N TYR A 164 -1.31 6.24 -1.53
CA TYR A 164 -0.76 4.95 -1.89
C TYR A 164 0.75 4.84 -1.58
N LYS A 165 1.55 5.82 -2.02
CA LYS A 165 3.00 5.80 -1.79
C LYS A 165 3.33 5.87 -0.30
N LYS A 166 2.56 6.63 0.49
CA LYS A 166 2.66 6.68 1.95
C LYS A 166 2.37 5.31 2.57
N SER A 167 1.31 4.64 2.13
CA SER A 167 0.97 3.28 2.55
C SER A 167 2.15 2.31 2.32
N ILE A 168 2.73 2.30 1.11
CA ILE A 168 3.89 1.45 0.80
C ILE A 168 5.11 1.81 1.65
N ALA A 169 5.39 3.10 1.83
CA ALA A 169 6.50 3.54 2.65
C ALA A 169 6.34 3.15 4.12
N LYS A 170 5.11 3.07 4.63
CA LYS A 170 4.82 2.80 6.03
C LYS A 170 4.64 1.31 6.34
N TYR A 171 3.92 0.60 5.51
CA TYR A 171 3.49 -0.78 5.78
C TYR A 171 4.08 -1.81 4.81
N GLY A 172 4.76 -1.36 3.76
CA GLY A 172 5.05 -2.20 2.61
C GLY A 172 3.78 -2.63 1.87
N LEU A 173 3.96 -3.51 0.88
CA LEU A 173 2.83 -4.15 0.19
C LEU A 173 2.47 -5.44 0.92
N ILE A 174 1.25 -5.52 1.44
CA ILE A 174 0.75 -6.68 2.20
C ILE A 174 0.35 -7.78 1.23
N LYS A 175 0.97 -8.97 1.35
CA LYS A 175 0.73 -10.10 0.44
C LYS A 175 -0.11 -11.22 1.07
N SER A 176 -0.19 -11.24 2.40
CA SER A 176 -1.01 -12.15 3.18
C SER A 176 -1.59 -11.47 4.41
N PHE A 177 -2.78 -11.88 4.86
CA PHE A 177 -3.33 -11.46 6.16
C PHE A 177 -2.65 -12.14 7.35
N ASP A 178 -1.89 -13.22 7.11
CA ASP A 178 -1.15 -13.93 8.16
C ASP A 178 0.19 -13.25 8.49
N GLU A 179 0.66 -12.32 7.64
CA GLU A 179 1.91 -11.60 7.84
C GLU A 179 1.76 -10.54 8.95
N LYS A 180 2.72 -10.52 9.88
CA LYS A 180 2.83 -9.41 10.83
C LYS A 180 3.23 -8.15 10.07
N ILE A 181 2.32 -7.19 10.02
CA ILE A 181 2.58 -5.87 9.44
C ILE A 181 3.38 -5.08 10.46
N ASN A 182 4.67 -4.90 10.22
CA ASN A 182 5.52 -4.02 11.00
C ASN A 182 5.63 -2.68 10.28
N GLU A 183 5.30 -1.59 10.98
CA GLU A 183 5.55 -0.26 10.45
C GLU A 183 7.06 -0.06 10.25
N HIS A 184 7.46 0.47 9.10
CA HIS A 184 8.84 0.91 8.92
C HIS A 184 9.19 1.97 9.96
N SER A 185 10.47 2.01 10.33
CA SER A 185 10.96 2.93 11.34
C SER A 185 10.78 4.39 10.93
N ASP A 186 10.69 5.28 11.92
CA ASP A 186 10.66 6.73 11.73
C ASP A 186 11.83 7.21 10.85
N GLU A 187 13.02 6.58 10.96
CA GLU A 187 14.18 6.86 10.12
C GLU A 187 13.97 6.47 8.64
N GLU A 188 13.40 5.30 8.37
CA GLU A 188 13.11 4.84 7.00
C GLU A 188 12.03 5.70 6.35
N LEU A 189 11.00 6.08 7.11
CA LEU A 189 9.96 6.99 6.68
C LEU A 189 10.52 8.37 6.34
N LEU A 190 11.35 8.95 7.20
CA LEU A 190 12.02 10.23 6.92
C LEU A 190 12.84 10.18 5.63
N LYS A 191 13.65 9.14 5.43
CA LYS A 191 14.43 8.97 4.19
C LYS A 191 13.54 8.92 2.95
N PHE A 192 12.38 8.27 3.05
CA PHE A 192 11.39 8.25 1.98
C PHE A 192 10.76 9.62 1.71
N TYR A 193 10.31 10.31 2.76
CA TYR A 193 9.69 11.65 2.66
C TYR A 193 10.69 12.70 2.17
N LEU A 194 11.97 12.56 2.50
CA LEU A 194 13.04 13.48 2.09
C LEU A 194 13.74 13.08 0.79
N LYS A 195 13.22 12.09 0.05
CA LYS A 195 13.86 11.59 -1.18
C LYS A 195 14.00 12.66 -2.25
N THR A 196 12.97 13.48 -2.45
CA THR A 196 12.92 14.53 -3.47
C THR A 196 12.27 15.79 -2.92
N LYS A 197 12.47 16.93 -3.60
CA LYS A 197 11.79 18.19 -3.24
C LYS A 197 10.27 18.04 -3.27
N SER A 198 9.72 17.35 -4.27
CA SER A 198 8.28 17.08 -4.33
C SER A 198 7.79 16.20 -3.19
N ASN A 199 8.56 15.19 -2.75
CA ASN A 199 8.16 14.39 -1.58
C ASN A 199 8.18 15.23 -0.31
N LEU A 200 9.23 16.03 -0.10
CA LEU A 200 9.32 16.95 1.03
C LEU A 200 8.09 17.86 1.12
N ASP A 201 7.67 18.43 -0.02
CA ASP A 201 6.52 19.32 -0.06
C ASP A 201 5.19 18.57 0.17
N ASN A 202 5.09 17.29 -0.21
CA ASN A 202 3.88 16.48 -0.06
C ASN A 202 3.71 15.85 1.34
N TYR A 203 4.79 15.76 2.11
CA TYR A 203 4.82 15.05 3.40
C TYR A 203 5.40 15.92 4.54
N TYR A 204 5.23 17.23 4.44
CA TYR A 204 5.84 18.18 5.37
C TYR A 204 5.38 17.92 6.81
N ASP A 205 4.07 17.77 7.00
CA ASP A 205 3.46 17.56 8.32
C ASP A 205 3.95 16.24 8.95
N GLU A 206 4.07 15.17 8.17
CA GLU A 206 4.59 13.89 8.67
C GLU A 206 6.07 13.94 9.04
N ILE A 207 6.87 14.71 8.30
CA ILE A 207 8.27 14.93 8.62
C ILE A 207 8.38 15.69 9.95
N GLU A 208 7.56 16.74 10.13
CA GLU A 208 7.51 17.51 11.37
C GLU A 208 7.10 16.63 12.56
N ASP A 209 6.03 15.85 12.43
CA ASP A 209 5.57 14.90 13.45
C ASP A 209 6.68 13.92 13.86
N ILE A 210 7.41 13.36 12.90
CA ILE A 210 8.52 12.43 13.19
C ILE A 210 9.64 13.14 13.95
N ILE A 211 10.04 14.34 13.52
CA ILE A 211 11.13 15.09 14.16
C ILE A 211 10.73 15.51 15.58
N VAL A 212 9.49 15.97 15.78
CA VAL A 212 8.96 16.34 17.10
C VAL A 212 8.93 15.11 18.03
N LYS A 213 8.47 13.97 17.52
CA LYS A 213 8.43 12.70 18.26
C LYS A 213 9.82 12.16 18.56
N ASN A 214 10.77 12.27 17.63
CA ASN A 214 12.13 11.76 17.76
C ASN A 214 13.18 12.79 17.29
N PRO A 215 13.53 13.77 18.14
CA PRO A 215 14.47 14.84 17.79
C PRO A 215 15.87 14.34 17.40
N SER A 216 16.25 13.12 17.82
CA SER A 216 17.54 12.54 17.42
C SER A 216 17.66 12.27 15.92
N LEU A 217 16.54 12.23 15.18
CA LEU A 217 16.52 12.04 13.73
C LEU A 217 16.64 13.35 12.94
N GLU A 218 16.69 14.50 13.61
CA GLU A 218 16.77 15.82 12.95
C GLU A 218 17.98 15.92 12.01
N TYR A 219 19.09 15.24 12.30
CA TYR A 219 20.26 15.24 11.42
C TYR A 219 19.94 14.68 10.02
N ILE A 220 19.01 13.72 9.92
CA ILE A 220 18.59 13.12 8.64
C ILE A 220 17.90 14.19 7.82
N PHE A 221 17.02 14.96 8.42
CA PHE A 221 16.34 16.08 7.79
C PHE A 221 17.36 17.05 7.17
N HIS A 222 18.24 17.62 7.99
CA HIS A 222 19.19 18.63 7.51
C HIS A 222 20.13 18.09 6.43
N LYS A 223 20.59 16.85 6.59
CA LYS A 223 21.48 16.19 5.63
C LYS A 223 20.80 15.93 4.29
N GLU A 224 19.56 15.44 4.29
CA GLU A 224 18.81 15.18 3.06
C GLU A 224 18.37 16.48 2.37
N ILE A 225 18.00 17.53 3.12
CA ILE A 225 17.77 18.86 2.58
C ILE A 225 19.04 19.40 1.90
N GLY A 226 20.19 19.26 2.56
CA GLY A 226 21.51 19.53 1.99
C GLY A 226 21.74 18.81 0.66
N ARG A 227 21.39 17.52 0.58
CA ARG A 227 21.48 16.73 -0.66
C ARG A 227 20.53 17.22 -1.75
N ILE A 228 19.31 17.61 -1.43
CA ILE A 228 18.35 18.13 -2.41
C ILE A 228 18.87 19.45 -2.98
N ASN A 229 19.31 20.37 -2.12
CA ASN A 229 19.77 21.70 -2.50
C ASN A 229 21.13 21.67 -3.22
N SER A 230 22.00 20.71 -2.90
CA SER A 230 23.32 20.57 -3.54
C SER A 230 23.24 20.40 -5.05
N ARG A 231 22.14 19.86 -5.60
CA ARG A 231 21.96 19.69 -7.05
C ARG A 231 22.03 21.02 -7.80
N LYS A 232 21.31 22.04 -7.32
CA LYS A 232 21.29 23.38 -7.94
C LYS A 232 22.63 24.09 -7.76
N ILE A 233 23.24 23.96 -6.59
CA ILE A 233 24.55 24.55 -6.28
C ILE A 233 25.64 23.92 -7.16
N LYS A 234 25.65 22.59 -7.27
CA LYS A 234 26.58 21.83 -8.09
C LYS A 234 26.53 22.26 -9.56
N SER A 235 25.32 22.49 -10.11
CA SER A 235 25.18 23.01 -11.48
C SER A 235 25.87 24.37 -11.62
N LYS A 236 25.52 25.34 -10.76
CA LYS A 236 26.10 26.69 -10.81
C LYS A 236 27.62 26.69 -10.69
N LEU A 237 28.18 25.88 -9.80
CA LEU A 237 29.61 25.77 -9.61
C LEU A 237 30.30 25.15 -10.85
N LYS A 238 29.69 24.14 -11.48
CA LYS A 238 30.18 23.56 -12.75
C LYS A 238 30.19 24.59 -13.88
N ASP A 239 29.12 25.37 -14.01
CA ASP A 239 28.99 26.38 -15.06
C ASP A 239 30.06 27.47 -14.94
N ASN A 240 30.60 27.70 -13.73
CA ASN A 240 31.70 28.63 -13.46
C ASN A 240 33.08 27.96 -13.45
N GLY A 241 33.19 26.69 -13.88
CA GLY A 241 34.47 25.98 -13.96
C GLY A 241 35.08 25.59 -12.61
N VAL A 242 34.32 25.68 -11.52
CA VAL A 242 34.79 25.35 -10.17
C VAL A 242 34.95 23.84 -10.01
N LYS A 243 35.99 23.39 -9.32
CA LYS A 243 36.28 21.98 -9.01
C LYS A 243 36.55 21.78 -7.52
N GLY A 244 36.31 20.57 -7.04
CA GLY A 244 36.64 20.15 -5.68
C GLY A 244 35.43 19.67 -4.87
N PHE A 245 35.67 19.50 -3.58
CA PHE A 245 34.70 19.01 -2.60
C PHE A 245 34.06 20.18 -1.86
N PHE A 246 32.75 20.07 -1.63
CA PHE A 246 31.93 21.08 -0.99
C PHE A 246 31.10 20.46 0.13
N ALA A 247 31.03 21.17 1.25
CA ALA A 247 30.16 20.87 2.38
C ALA A 247 28.99 21.84 2.39
N ILE A 248 27.77 21.31 2.43
CA ILE A 248 26.54 22.09 2.55
C ILE A 248 25.84 21.75 3.87
N LEU A 249 25.43 22.79 4.58
CA LEU A 249 24.49 22.72 5.69
C LEU A 249 23.16 23.29 5.19
N THR A 250 22.12 22.44 5.13
CA THR A 250 20.77 22.74 4.58
C THR A 250 20.76 23.30 3.15
N ASP A 251 21.11 24.55 2.95
CA ASP A 251 21.10 25.30 1.69
C ASP A 251 22.37 26.14 1.49
N THR A 252 23.26 26.15 2.48
CA THR A 252 24.42 27.05 2.55
C THR A 252 25.71 26.25 2.48
N VAL A 253 26.61 26.64 1.58
CA VAL A 253 27.96 26.06 1.51
C VAL A 253 28.78 26.61 2.68
N VAL A 254 29.24 25.71 3.55
CA VAL A 254 29.99 26.08 4.77
C VAL A 254 31.49 25.85 4.64
N ALA A 255 31.92 24.96 3.75
CA ALA A 255 33.33 24.71 3.48
C ALA A 255 33.56 24.16 2.06
N SER A 256 34.76 24.37 1.53
CA SER A 256 35.23 23.78 0.28
C SER A 256 36.71 23.42 0.35
N ALA A 257 37.16 22.43 -0.41
CA ALA A 257 38.57 22.06 -0.55
C ALA A 257 38.84 21.28 -1.84
N SER A 258 40.11 21.19 -2.25
CA SER A 258 40.53 20.41 -3.43
C SER A 258 40.46 18.90 -3.20
N ASN A 259 40.51 18.44 -1.93
CA ASN A 259 40.40 17.03 -1.56
C ASN A 259 39.53 16.84 -0.30
N LYS A 260 39.05 15.61 -0.08
CA LYS A 260 38.12 15.29 1.02
C LYS A 260 38.76 15.41 2.41
N SER A 261 40.05 15.15 2.55
CA SER A 261 40.75 15.23 3.84
C SER A 261 40.81 16.66 4.36
N ASP A 262 41.21 17.59 3.50
CA ASP A 262 41.25 19.02 3.83
C ASP A 262 39.84 19.60 4.02
N LEU A 263 38.84 19.10 3.27
CA LEU A 263 37.45 19.49 3.51
C LEU A 263 37.02 19.13 4.93
N ASN A 264 37.32 17.91 5.40
CA ASN A 264 36.93 17.48 6.74
C ASN A 264 37.55 18.37 7.83
N LYS A 265 38.83 18.73 7.72
CA LYS A 265 39.47 19.68 8.66
C LYS A 265 38.77 21.04 8.67
N ARG A 266 38.45 21.58 7.49
CA ARG A 266 37.72 22.86 7.38
C ARG A 266 36.32 22.78 7.98
N ILE A 267 35.60 21.65 7.81
CA ILE A 267 34.31 21.43 8.47
C ILE A 267 34.49 21.49 9.99
N GLU A 268 35.54 20.86 10.53
CA GLU A 268 35.79 20.87 11.98
C GLU A 268 36.09 22.28 12.53
N GLU A 269 36.76 23.11 11.75
CA GLU A 269 37.10 24.50 12.12
C GLU A 269 35.87 25.42 12.17
N VAL A 270 34.89 25.24 11.26
CA VAL A 270 33.80 26.22 11.06
C VAL A 270 32.41 25.71 11.46
N VAL A 271 32.22 24.38 11.58
CA VAL A 271 30.92 23.77 11.93
C VAL A 271 30.96 23.22 13.37
N PRO A 272 30.03 23.65 14.25
CA PRO A 272 29.92 23.12 15.61
C PRO A 272 29.74 21.60 15.62
N ASN A 273 30.36 20.93 16.61
CA ASN A 273 30.40 19.47 16.74
C ASN A 273 29.02 18.82 16.54
N GLU A 274 27.99 19.38 17.18
CA GLU A 274 26.62 18.91 17.21
C GLU A 274 25.89 19.00 15.85
N LYS A 275 26.39 19.80 14.90
CA LYS A 275 25.82 19.94 13.55
C LYS A 275 26.65 19.27 12.46
N ARG A 276 27.81 18.68 12.79
CA ARG A 276 28.69 18.07 11.77
C ARG A 276 28.03 16.89 11.06
N ASN A 277 27.17 16.14 11.75
CA ASN A 277 26.38 15.05 11.16
C ASN A 277 25.25 15.53 10.22
N TRP A 278 24.91 16.82 10.24
CA TRP A 278 23.91 17.45 9.35
C TRP A 278 24.50 17.77 7.98
N ILE A 279 25.82 17.73 7.84
CA ILE A 279 26.51 18.12 6.62
C ILE A 279 26.31 17.08 5.52
N HIS A 280 25.92 17.57 4.34
CA HIS A 280 26.02 16.83 3.10
C HIS A 280 27.29 17.24 2.35
N ILE A 281 28.06 16.27 1.87
CA ILE A 281 29.27 16.50 1.07
C ILE A 281 29.02 16.06 -0.36
N PHE A 282 29.39 16.89 -1.32
CA PHE A 282 29.38 16.55 -2.73
C PHE A 282 30.68 16.98 -3.43
N ASN A 283 30.99 16.29 -4.52
CA ASN A 283 32.13 16.61 -5.38
C ASN A 283 31.62 17.09 -6.75
N ILE A 284 32.43 17.93 -7.39
CA ILE A 284 32.14 18.53 -8.71
C ILE A 284 32.99 17.90 -9.79
#